data_AF-A0A8E0RCQ2-F1
#
_entry.id   AF-A0A8E0RCQ2-F1
#
_cell.length_a   1.000
_cell.length_b   1.000
_cell.length_c   1.000
_cell.angle_alpha   90.00
_cell.angle_beta   90.00
_cell.angle_gamma   90.00
#
_symmetry.space_group_name_H-M   'P 1'
#
loop_
_entity.id
_entity.type
_entity.pdbx_description
1 polymer ?
#
loop_
_entity_poly.entity_id
_entity_poly.type
_entity_poly.pdbx_seq_one_letter_code
_entity_poly.pdbx_strand_id
1 'polypeptide(L)'
;MDMTTIVSKQNLPSSENSQQHQKAEKFYQALQADYPNMTITLTGHSLGGFLALYVACRQRLEATVYNAPDPCQLLDDMPQNQQLKLKNYRHAYDAMGNFAGNGTGAEIFSNRRFVLARTPFVYHGIASWRFDPNGKIER
;
A
#
# COMPACT_ATOMS: atom_id res chain seq x y z
N MET A 1 -12.93 -13.92 13.43
CA MET A 1 -11.48 -13.95 13.14
C MET A 1 -10.83 -12.99 14.12
N ASP A 2 -9.97 -13.49 15.01
CA ASP A 2 -9.22 -12.63 15.93
C ASP A 2 -8.08 -11.95 15.16
N MET A 3 -8.21 -10.65 14.97
CA MET A 3 -7.20 -9.82 14.32
C MET A 3 -6.22 -9.34 15.39
N THR A 4 -5.10 -10.04 15.53
CA THR A 4 -4.04 -9.63 16.46
C THR A 4 -3.14 -8.61 15.79
N THR A 5 -3.11 -7.38 16.32
CA THR A 5 -2.15 -6.36 15.87
C THR A 5 -0.78 -6.63 16.50
N ILE A 6 0.16 -7.12 15.68
CA ILE A 6 1.54 -7.35 16.12
C ILE A 6 2.34 -6.06 15.84
N VAL A 7 2.67 -5.32 16.89
CA VAL A 7 3.67 -4.25 16.84
C VAL A 7 4.98 -4.83 17.37
N SER A 8 5.84 -5.34 16.48
CA SER A 8 7.16 -5.80 16.90
C SER A 8 8.02 -4.58 17.26
N LYS A 9 8.20 -4.38 18.58
CA LYS A 9 9.08 -3.34 19.16
C LYS A 9 10.53 -3.77 19.25
N GLN A 10 10.86 -5.04 19.01
CA GLN A 10 12.19 -5.60 19.23
C GLN A 10 12.65 -6.23 17.91
N ASN A 11 13.71 -5.68 17.32
CA ASN A 11 14.32 -6.06 16.03
C ASN A 11 13.79 -5.36 14.77
N LEU A 12 13.52 -4.06 14.84
CA LEU A 12 13.55 -3.24 13.62
C LEU A 12 15.00 -3.19 13.09
N PRO A 13 15.25 -3.38 11.79
CA PRO A 13 16.60 -3.37 11.22
C PRO A 13 17.33 -2.06 11.54
N SER A 14 18.45 -2.17 12.27
CA SER A 14 19.32 -1.04 12.60
C SER A 14 20.08 -0.54 11.37
N SER A 15 20.16 0.79 11.28
CA SER A 15 20.62 1.58 10.16
C SER A 15 22.14 1.70 10.06
N GLU A 16 22.68 1.41 8.89
CA GLU A 16 23.40 2.47 8.18
C GLU A 16 22.59 2.80 6.91
N ASN A 17 21.87 3.93 6.95
CA ASN A 17 21.17 4.58 5.83
C ASN A 17 20.36 3.73 4.83
N SER A 18 19.78 2.59 5.22
CA SER A 18 18.88 1.85 4.33
C SER A 18 17.55 2.62 4.12
N GLN A 19 17.11 2.72 2.86
CA GLN A 19 15.87 3.39 2.47
C GLN A 19 14.65 2.74 3.14
N GLN A 20 13.55 3.49 3.36
CA GLN A 20 12.39 2.99 4.12
C GLN A 20 11.76 1.72 3.54
N HIS A 21 11.76 1.57 2.21
CA HIS A 21 11.25 0.37 1.53
C HIS A 21 12.05 -0.89 1.88
N GLN A 22 13.38 -0.77 2.01
CA GLN A 22 14.26 -1.88 2.42
C GLN A 22 14.01 -2.28 3.87
N LYS A 23 13.72 -1.30 4.74
CA LYS A 23 13.36 -1.58 6.13
C LYS A 23 12.02 -2.29 6.23
N ALA A 24 11.04 -1.88 5.44
CA ALA A 24 9.73 -2.53 5.38
C ALA A 24 9.83 -3.98 4.89
N GLU A 25 10.66 -4.25 3.87
CA GLU A 25 10.90 -5.62 3.39
C GLU A 25 11.57 -6.49 4.46
N LYS A 26 12.63 -6.00 5.12
CA LYS A 26 13.28 -6.71 6.22
C LYS A 26 12.32 -6.98 7.39
N PHE A 27 11.46 -6.03 7.70
CA PHE A 27 10.46 -6.19 8.76
C PHE A 27 9.46 -7.31 8.42
N TYR A 28 8.99 -7.36 7.17
CA TYR A 28 8.17 -8.46 6.70
C TYR A 28 8.90 -9.81 6.82
N GLN A 29 10.17 -9.89 6.39
CA GLN A 29 10.96 -11.13 6.47
C GLN A 29 11.10 -11.62 7.91
N ALA A 30 11.32 -10.72 8.87
CA ALA A 30 11.36 -11.06 10.29
C ALA A 30 10.00 -11.62 10.78
N LEU A 31 8.89 -10.97 10.42
CA LEU A 31 7.55 -11.47 10.77
C LEU A 31 7.25 -12.84 10.14
N GLN A 32 7.63 -13.07 8.88
CA GLN A 32 7.41 -14.35 8.22
C GLN A 32 8.25 -15.47 8.86
N ALA A 33 9.44 -15.17 9.38
CA ALA A 33 10.27 -16.12 10.11
C ALA A 33 9.67 -16.48 11.47
N ASP A 34 9.15 -15.48 12.20
CA ASP A 34 8.54 -15.68 13.52
C ASP A 34 7.15 -16.32 13.44
N TYR A 35 6.41 -16.08 12.35
CA TYR A 35 5.03 -16.51 12.16
C TYR A 35 4.82 -17.23 10.81
N PRO A 36 5.51 -18.36 10.55
CA PRO A 36 5.57 -18.98 9.22
C PRO A 36 4.22 -19.50 8.70
N ASN A 37 3.28 -19.78 9.61
CA ASN A 37 1.97 -20.35 9.29
C ASN A 37 0.84 -19.31 9.27
N MET A 38 1.15 -18.03 9.52
CA MET A 38 0.13 -16.96 9.51
C MET A 38 -0.04 -16.37 8.12
N THR A 39 -1.27 -16.00 7.79
CA THR A 39 -1.54 -15.16 6.61
C THR A 39 -1.22 -13.71 6.94
N ILE A 40 -0.20 -13.16 6.30
CA ILE A 40 0.18 -11.75 6.43
C ILE A 40 -0.48 -10.96 5.30
N THR A 41 -1.28 -9.96 5.64
CA THR A 41 -1.89 -9.03 4.68
C THR A 41 -1.25 -7.66 4.79
N LEU A 42 -1.06 -7.00 3.65
CA LEU A 42 -0.41 -5.69 3.58
C LEU A 42 -1.43 -4.61 3.26
N THR A 43 -1.37 -3.51 4.02
CA THR A 43 -2.20 -2.33 3.81
C THR A 43 -1.45 -1.07 4.22
N GLY A 44 -1.97 0.08 3.82
CA GLY A 44 -1.41 1.37 4.15
C GLY A 44 -2.01 2.49 3.32
N HIS A 45 -1.66 3.71 3.71
CA HIS A 45 -2.05 4.95 3.03
C HIS A 45 -0.82 5.77 2.69
N SER A 46 -0.85 6.48 1.57
CA SER A 46 0.24 7.38 1.14
C SER A 46 1.58 6.63 1.11
N LEU A 47 2.62 7.13 1.78
CA LEU A 47 3.91 6.46 1.93
C LEU A 47 3.80 5.06 2.54
N GLY A 48 2.92 4.84 3.52
CA GLY A 48 2.69 3.51 4.08
C GLY A 48 2.12 2.54 3.05
N GLY A 49 1.26 3.03 2.16
CA GLY A 49 0.74 2.25 1.03
C GLY A 49 1.81 1.94 -0.02
N PHE A 50 2.69 2.90 -0.31
CA PHE A 50 3.85 2.68 -1.19
C PHE A 50 4.76 1.56 -0.65
N LEU A 51 5.08 1.59 0.65
CA LEU A 51 5.89 0.56 1.29
C LEU A 51 5.20 -0.80 1.25
N ALA A 52 3.89 -0.85 1.51
CA ALA A 52 3.10 -2.07 1.44
C ALA A 52 3.08 -2.66 0.01
N LEU A 53 2.87 -1.84 -1.03
CA LEU A 53 2.95 -2.28 -2.42
C LEU A 53 4.34 -2.79 -2.78
N TYR A 54 5.40 -2.08 -2.37
CA TYR A 54 6.78 -2.50 -2.62
C TYR A 54 7.06 -3.88 -2.04
N VAL A 55 6.72 -4.11 -0.76
CA VAL A 55 6.90 -5.40 -0.12
C VAL A 55 6.03 -6.47 -0.78
N ALA A 56 4.78 -6.14 -1.12
CA ALA A 56 3.87 -7.09 -1.78
C ALA A 56 4.41 -7.55 -3.14
N CYS A 57 4.98 -6.64 -3.92
CA CYS A 57 5.65 -6.94 -5.18
C CYS A 57 6.86 -7.87 -4.99
N ARG A 58 7.77 -7.52 -4.05
CA ARG A 58 8.99 -8.29 -3.79
C ARG A 58 8.73 -9.68 -3.21
N GLN A 59 7.72 -9.78 -2.35
CA GLN A 59 7.44 -10.98 -1.55
C GLN A 59 6.24 -11.78 -2.08
N ARG A 60 5.63 -11.35 -3.20
CA ARG A 60 4.52 -12.00 -3.90
C ARG A 60 3.27 -12.16 -3.03
N LEU A 61 2.91 -11.08 -2.34
CA LEU A 61 1.76 -11.04 -1.43
C LEU A 61 0.58 -10.29 -2.02
N GLU A 62 -0.56 -10.42 -1.35
CA GLU A 62 -1.72 -9.59 -1.59
C GLU A 62 -1.59 -8.27 -0.80
N ALA A 63 -1.97 -7.16 -1.43
CA ALA A 63 -2.01 -5.85 -0.76
C ALA A 63 -3.25 -5.07 -1.15
N THR A 64 -3.84 -4.38 -0.17
CA THR A 64 -4.91 -3.40 -0.40
C THR A 64 -4.51 -2.09 0.26
N VAL A 65 -4.24 -1.06 -0.54
CA VAL A 65 -3.73 0.23 -0.10
C VAL A 65 -4.58 1.38 -0.63
N TYR A 66 -4.34 2.58 -0.10
CA TYR A 66 -5.14 3.78 -0.38
C TYR A 66 -4.25 4.97 -0.71
N ASN A 67 -4.53 5.64 -1.83
CA ASN A 67 -3.82 6.84 -2.28
C ASN A 67 -2.29 6.66 -2.25
N ALA A 68 -1.82 5.47 -2.58
CA ALA A 68 -0.40 5.15 -2.55
C ALA A 68 0.25 5.55 -3.87
N PRO A 69 1.40 6.24 -3.84
CA PRO A 69 2.28 6.30 -5.00
C PRO A 69 2.70 4.89 -5.42
N ASP A 70 2.81 4.65 -6.73
CA ASP A 70 3.21 3.36 -7.28
C ASP A 70 4.74 3.16 -7.16
N PRO A 71 5.22 1.99 -6.66
CA PRO A 71 6.64 1.73 -6.46
C PRO A 71 7.37 1.19 -7.71
N CYS A 72 6.75 1.16 -8.89
CA CYS A 72 7.30 0.50 -10.09
C CYS A 72 8.73 0.91 -10.45
N GLN A 73 9.12 2.17 -10.20
CA GLN A 73 10.47 2.68 -10.47
C GLN A 73 11.57 1.99 -9.65
N LEU A 74 11.20 1.23 -8.60
CA LEU A 74 12.12 0.46 -7.76
C LEU A 74 11.98 -1.05 -8.00
N LEU A 75 11.22 -1.46 -9.01
CA LEU A 75 10.83 -2.85 -9.29
C LEU A 75 11.22 -3.30 -10.70
N ASP A 76 12.26 -2.70 -11.29
CA ASP A 76 12.72 -2.97 -12.66
C ASP A 76 13.09 -4.45 -12.90
N ASP A 77 13.42 -5.20 -11.84
CA ASP A 77 13.77 -6.62 -11.88
C ASP A 77 12.58 -7.57 -11.70
N MET A 78 11.36 -7.03 -11.56
CA MET A 78 10.18 -7.83 -11.28
C MET A 78 9.66 -8.55 -12.55
N PRO A 79 9.37 -9.86 -12.48
CA PRO A 79 8.85 -10.59 -13.64
C PRO A 79 7.48 -10.05 -14.08
N GLN A 80 7.39 -9.56 -15.32
CA GLN A 80 6.17 -8.95 -15.92
C GLN A 80 4.94 -9.87 -15.97
N ASN A 81 5.11 -11.19 -15.90
CA ASN A 81 4.03 -12.16 -16.14
C ASN A 81 3.34 -12.68 -14.88
N GLN A 82 3.54 -12.06 -13.71
CA GLN A 82 2.97 -12.54 -12.46
C GLN A 82 1.74 -11.72 -12.02
N GLN A 83 0.55 -12.34 -12.06
CA GLN A 83 -0.68 -11.75 -11.51
C GLN A 83 -0.58 -11.68 -9.99
N LEU A 84 -0.18 -10.52 -9.47
CA LEU A 84 -0.33 -10.20 -8.06
C LEU A 84 -1.72 -9.61 -7.80
N LYS A 85 -2.33 -9.98 -6.67
CA LYS A 85 -3.59 -9.39 -6.22
C LYS A 85 -3.31 -8.12 -5.44
N LEU A 86 -2.91 -7.09 -6.18
CA LEU A 86 -2.68 -5.75 -5.64
C LEU A 86 -3.89 -4.88 -5.92
N LYS A 87 -4.31 -4.12 -4.91
CA LYS A 87 -5.36 -3.10 -5.02
C LYS A 87 -4.86 -1.81 -4.41
N ASN A 88 -4.86 -0.75 -5.19
CA ASN A 88 -4.53 0.60 -4.76
C ASN A 88 -5.69 1.51 -5.12
N TYR A 89 -6.55 1.75 -4.13
CA TYR A 89 -7.67 2.65 -4.31
C TYR A 89 -7.16 4.09 -4.34
N ARG A 90 -7.39 4.79 -5.45
CA ARG A 90 -6.91 6.17 -5.65
C ARG A 90 -8.04 7.11 -6.02
N HIS A 91 -8.01 8.32 -5.50
CA HIS A 91 -8.86 9.37 -6.04
C HIS A 91 -8.25 9.92 -7.33
N ALA A 92 -9.06 10.08 -8.38
CA ALA A 92 -8.59 10.66 -9.65
C ALA A 92 -8.01 12.08 -9.50
N TYR A 93 -8.41 12.80 -8.43
CA TYR A 93 -7.97 14.16 -8.12
C TYR A 93 -6.86 14.21 -7.04
N ASP A 94 -6.36 13.06 -6.59
CA ASP A 94 -5.23 13.00 -5.65
C ASP A 94 -3.89 13.21 -6.39
N ALA A 95 -3.34 14.41 -6.29
CA ALA A 95 -2.06 14.73 -6.90
C ALA A 95 -0.87 13.92 -6.33
N MET A 96 -0.93 13.52 -5.05
CA MET A 96 0.18 12.83 -4.39
C MET A 96 0.22 11.35 -4.76
N GLY A 97 -0.91 10.65 -4.63
CA GLY A 97 -1.01 9.23 -4.99
C GLY A 97 -0.81 8.96 -6.48
N ASN A 98 -1.10 9.95 -7.33
CA ASN A 98 -0.99 9.80 -8.80
C ASN A 98 0.39 10.19 -9.35
N PHE A 99 1.30 10.71 -8.52
CA PHE A 99 2.60 11.24 -8.97
C PHE A 99 3.51 10.20 -9.66
N ALA A 100 3.43 8.93 -9.24
CA ALA A 100 4.36 7.88 -9.70
C ALA A 100 3.77 6.91 -10.76
N GLY A 101 2.59 7.22 -11.33
CA GLY A 101 1.95 6.38 -12.35
C GLY A 101 1.35 5.08 -11.81
N ASN A 102 1.27 4.03 -12.63
CA ASN A 102 0.61 2.76 -12.32
C ASN A 102 1.36 1.54 -12.90
N GLY A 103 2.68 1.47 -12.70
CA GLY A 103 3.49 0.37 -13.27
C GLY A 103 3.25 -0.99 -12.60
N THR A 104 2.70 -1.02 -11.38
CA THR A 104 2.27 -2.28 -10.74
C THR A 104 0.90 -2.78 -11.23
N GLY A 105 0.12 -1.93 -11.89
CA GLY A 105 -1.25 -2.24 -12.31
C GLY A 105 -2.26 -2.32 -11.17
N ALA A 106 -1.90 -1.93 -9.94
CA ALA A 106 -2.74 -2.06 -8.75
C ALA A 106 -3.93 -1.07 -8.70
N GLU A 107 -3.93 -0.03 -9.54
CA GLU A 107 -4.85 1.10 -9.44
C GLU A 107 -6.33 0.78 -9.62
N ILE A 108 -7.15 1.34 -8.73
CA ILE A 108 -8.61 1.36 -8.84
C ILE A 108 -9.08 2.78 -8.51
N PHE A 109 -9.51 3.54 -9.52
CA PHE A 109 -9.94 4.92 -9.32
C PHE A 109 -11.34 5.06 -8.73
N SER A 110 -11.49 6.07 -7.86
CA SER A 110 -12.76 6.73 -7.55
C SER A 110 -12.78 8.13 -8.15
N ASN A 111 -13.87 8.45 -8.84
CA ASN A 111 -14.10 9.75 -9.49
C ASN A 111 -14.96 10.67 -8.65
N ARG A 112 -15.27 10.26 -7.42
CA ARG A 112 -16.05 11.02 -6.46
C ARG A 112 -15.42 12.41 -6.25
N ARG A 113 -16.22 13.44 -6.52
CA ARG A 113 -15.86 14.84 -6.27
C ARG A 113 -16.36 15.26 -4.91
N PHE A 114 -15.49 15.89 -4.13
CA PHE A 114 -15.90 16.59 -2.92
C PHE A 114 -16.25 18.02 -3.31
N VAL A 115 -17.54 18.37 -3.29
CA VAL A 115 -18.06 19.68 -3.74
C VAL A 115 -17.42 20.86 -2.99
N LEU A 116 -16.90 20.61 -1.78
CA LEU A 116 -16.20 21.59 -0.94
C LEU A 116 -14.68 21.39 -0.87
N ALA A 117 -14.09 20.48 -1.66
CA ALA A 117 -12.64 20.30 -1.69
C ALA A 117 -11.97 21.54 -2.30
N ARG A 118 -11.38 22.36 -1.43
CA ARG A 118 -10.65 23.57 -1.83
C ARG A 118 -9.20 23.30 -2.21
N THR A 119 -8.67 22.11 -1.92
CA THR A 119 -7.29 21.74 -2.23
C THR A 119 -7.16 20.28 -2.69
N PRO A 120 -6.16 19.94 -3.53
CA PRO A 120 -5.89 18.56 -3.97
C PRO A 120 -5.60 17.59 -2.82
N PHE A 121 -5.07 18.08 -1.69
CA PHE A 121 -4.77 17.29 -0.50
C PHE A 121 -6.02 16.69 0.17
N VAL A 122 -7.20 17.27 -0.06
CA VAL A 122 -8.46 16.71 0.45
C VAL A 122 -8.73 15.34 -0.15
N TYR A 123 -8.37 15.14 -1.43
CA TYR A 123 -8.50 13.85 -2.10
C TYR A 123 -7.43 12.85 -1.66
N HIS A 124 -6.31 13.32 -1.09
CA HIS A 124 -5.27 12.45 -0.57
C HIS A 124 -5.64 11.87 0.79
N GLY A 125 -6.35 12.60 1.65
CA GLY A 125 -6.59 12.18 3.03
C GLY A 125 -7.38 10.88 3.17
N ILE A 126 -6.95 9.96 4.03
CA ILE A 126 -7.59 8.64 4.20
C ILE A 126 -9.07 8.70 4.60
N ALA A 127 -9.49 9.80 5.26
CA ALA A 127 -10.88 10.03 5.65
C ALA A 127 -11.81 10.37 4.47
N SER A 128 -11.28 10.57 3.26
CA SER A 128 -12.09 10.79 2.05
C SER A 128 -12.83 9.52 1.60
N TRP A 129 -12.30 8.35 1.95
CA TRP A 129 -12.87 7.06 1.57
C TRP A 129 -14.14 6.76 2.35
N ARG A 130 -15.19 6.40 1.62
CA ARG A 130 -16.44 5.89 2.19
C ARG A 130 -16.70 4.51 1.64
N PHE A 131 -17.22 3.65 2.51
CA PHE A 131 -17.58 2.29 2.19
C PHE A 131 -19.08 2.13 2.32
N ASP A 132 -19.69 1.45 1.36
CA ASP A 132 -21.06 1.00 1.45
C ASP A 132 -21.21 -0.07 2.55
N PRO A 133 -22.44 -0.45 2.94
CA PRO A 133 -22.66 -1.49 3.94
C PRO A 133 -22.07 -2.86 3.59
N ASN A 134 -21.69 -3.10 2.33
CA ASN A 134 -21.03 -4.32 1.86
C ASN A 134 -19.49 -4.20 1.87
N GLY A 135 -18.94 -3.10 2.39
CA GLY A 135 -17.51 -2.84 2.44
C GLY A 135 -16.90 -2.44 1.09
N LYS A 136 -17.71 -2.07 0.09
CA LYS A 136 -17.22 -1.57 -1.20
C LYS A 136 -17.06 -0.07 -1.16
N ILE A 137 -16.02 0.44 -1.82
CA ILE A 137 -15.81 1.87 -1.92
C ILE A 137 -16.92 2.53 -2.75
N GLU A 138 -17.49 3.61 -2.20
CA GLU A 138 -18.40 4.50 -2.92
C GLU A 138 -17.60 5.23 -4.03
N ARG A 139 -17.89 4.91 -5.30
CA ARG A 139 -17.09 5.37 -6.44
C ARG A 139 -17.40 6.78 -6.92
#